data_AF-A0A0C9YLQ3-F1
#
_entry.id   AF-A0A0C9YLQ3-F1
#
_cell.length_a   1.000
_cell.length_b   1.000
_cell.length_c   1.000
_cell.angle_alpha   90.00
_cell.angle_beta   90.00
_cell.angle_gamma   90.00
#
_symmetry.space_group_name_H-M   'P 1'
#
loop_
_entity.id
_entity.type
_entity.pdbx_description
1 polymer ?
#
loop_
_entity_poly.entity_id
_entity_poly.type
_entity_poly.pdbx_seq_one_letter_code
_entity_poly.pdbx_strand_id
1 'polypeptide(L)'
;MSEQPAALAALQTLYRTLAKSPLPRFAAHRLALPCIAHRVTAIQLKEPSACTPSYSYEIQASGLKLLEVTLPRQLEGAAMLPGALQLVRPWHSKLLDSYTRDYARTEEQLLHTPGRPFRALLLIELPRNEFRRIASAALITAQPLGSTSIAESNVRIFDIV
;
A
#
# COMPACT_ATOMS: atom_id res chain seq x y z
N MET A 1 20.23 5.30 22.39
CA MET A 1 18.89 5.04 22.96
C MET A 1 18.30 3.88 22.18
N SER A 2 18.07 2.76 22.85
CA SER A 2 17.80 1.45 22.24
C SER A 2 16.33 1.29 21.84
N GLU A 3 15.98 1.67 20.61
CA GLU A 3 14.65 1.40 20.01
C GLU A 3 14.53 0.00 19.37
N GLN A 4 15.50 -0.89 19.59
CA GLN A 4 15.64 -2.14 18.85
C GLN A 4 14.64 -3.29 19.19
N PRO A 5 14.16 -3.49 20.43
CA PRO A 5 13.30 -4.65 20.72
C PRO A 5 11.83 -4.47 20.29
N ALA A 6 11.33 -3.24 20.24
CA ALA A 6 9.93 -2.96 19.91
C ALA A 6 9.65 -3.12 18.40
N ALA A 7 10.56 -2.63 17.55
CA ALA A 7 10.43 -2.70 16.09
C ALA A 7 10.43 -4.15 15.59
N LEU A 8 11.32 -5.00 16.10
CA LEU A 8 11.38 -6.42 15.75
C LEU A 8 10.09 -7.17 16.10
N ALA A 9 9.56 -6.96 17.31
CA ALA A 9 8.33 -7.62 17.75
C ALA A 9 7.10 -7.18 16.91
N ALA A 10 7.04 -5.91 16.52
CA ALA A 10 6.01 -5.39 15.65
C ALA A 10 6.12 -5.97 14.22
N LEU A 11 7.33 -6.05 13.65
CA LEU A 11 7.56 -6.71 12.36
C LEU A 11 7.18 -8.19 12.38
N GLN A 12 7.56 -8.93 13.42
CA GLN A 12 7.14 -10.33 13.58
C GLN A 12 5.62 -10.45 13.64
N THR A 13 4.94 -9.50 14.28
CA THR A 13 3.48 -9.48 14.37
C THR A 13 2.85 -9.18 13.01
N LEU A 14 3.38 -8.22 12.25
CA LEU A 14 2.97 -7.96 10.87
C LEU A 14 3.08 -9.23 10.02
N TYR A 15 4.22 -9.90 10.05
CA TYR A 15 4.45 -11.14 9.29
C TYR A 15 3.52 -12.27 9.71
N ARG A 16 3.24 -12.42 11.02
CA ARG A 16 2.23 -13.38 11.52
C ARG A 16 0.83 -13.05 11.02
N THR A 17 0.44 -11.78 10.99
CA THR A 17 -0.86 -11.34 10.46
C THR A 17 -0.96 -11.61 8.96
N LEU A 18 0.10 -11.31 8.21
CA LEU A 18 0.19 -11.59 6.78
C LEU A 18 0.15 -13.09 6.47
N ALA A 19 0.76 -13.93 7.30
CA ALA A 19 0.72 -15.39 7.17
C ALA A 19 -0.67 -15.99 7.45
N LYS A 20 -1.45 -15.35 8.32
CA LYS A 20 -2.83 -15.75 8.62
C LYS A 20 -3.85 -15.18 7.62
N SER A 21 -3.44 -14.23 6.77
CA SER A 21 -4.33 -13.65 5.77
C SER A 21 -4.69 -14.69 4.70
N PRO A 22 -5.95 -14.70 4.20
CA PRO A 22 -6.36 -15.64 3.17
C PRO A 22 -5.57 -15.39 1.88
N LEU A 23 -5.52 -16.37 0.98
CA LEU A 23 -4.94 -16.14 -0.35
C LEU A 23 -5.84 -15.22 -1.18
N PRO A 24 -5.24 -14.44 -2.13
CA PRO A 24 -6.02 -13.72 -3.12
C PRO A 24 -7.00 -14.66 -3.81
N ARG A 25 -8.28 -14.29 -3.83
CA ARG A 25 -9.34 -15.12 -4.42
C ARG A 25 -10.33 -14.26 -5.18
N PHE A 26 -10.85 -14.82 -6.26
CA PHE A 26 -11.93 -14.22 -7.03
C PHE A 26 -13.25 -14.89 -6.66
N ALA A 27 -14.26 -14.09 -6.30
CA ALA A 27 -15.60 -14.58 -5.99
C ALA A 27 -16.64 -13.51 -6.34
N ALA A 28 -17.77 -13.93 -6.93
CA ALA A 28 -18.89 -13.03 -7.25
C ALA A 28 -18.48 -11.74 -8.01
N HIS A 29 -17.59 -11.87 -9.00
CA HIS A 29 -17.00 -10.76 -9.78
C HIS A 29 -16.10 -9.79 -9.00
N ARG A 30 -15.64 -10.18 -7.81
CA ARG A 30 -14.76 -9.38 -6.95
C ARG A 30 -13.47 -10.11 -6.68
N LEU A 31 -12.38 -9.35 -6.64
CA LEU A 31 -11.09 -9.83 -6.18
C LEU A 31 -10.93 -9.47 -4.71
N ALA A 32 -11.06 -10.46 -3.82
CA ALA A 32 -10.67 -10.31 -2.42
C ALA A 32 -9.15 -10.38 -2.34
N LEU A 33 -8.51 -9.23 -2.11
CA LEU A 33 -7.06 -9.08 -2.13
C LEU A 33 -6.53 -8.65 -0.75
N PRO A 34 -5.79 -9.51 -0.05
CA PRO A 34 -5.01 -9.09 1.10
C PRO A 34 -3.91 -8.13 0.67
N CYS A 35 -3.81 -7.02 1.38
CA CYS A 35 -2.87 -5.96 1.10
C CYS A 35 -2.31 -5.37 2.39
N ILE A 36 -1.14 -4.75 2.26
CA ILE A 36 -0.69 -3.73 3.21
C ILE A 36 -1.28 -2.39 2.76
N ALA A 37 -2.05 -1.75 3.63
CA ALA A 37 -2.83 -0.56 3.34
C ALA A 37 -2.17 0.72 3.84
N HIS A 38 -2.09 1.72 2.96
CA HIS A 38 -1.61 3.07 3.26
C HIS A 38 -2.71 4.06 2.92
N ARG A 39 -3.28 4.69 3.95
CA ARG A 39 -4.33 5.70 3.77
C ARG A 39 -3.72 6.96 3.19
N VAL A 40 -4.31 7.47 2.11
CA VAL A 40 -3.91 8.76 1.52
C VAL A 40 -4.40 9.89 2.42
N THR A 41 -3.50 10.77 2.84
CA THR A 41 -3.78 11.86 3.79
C THR A 41 -3.83 13.22 3.11
N ALA A 42 -3.12 13.40 2.00
CA ALA A 42 -3.15 14.64 1.22
C ALA A 42 -2.92 14.34 -0.27
N ILE A 43 -3.57 15.13 -1.12
CA ILE A 43 -3.46 15.06 -2.58
C ILE A 43 -3.35 16.51 -3.08
N GLN A 44 -2.32 16.80 -3.87
CA GLN A 44 -2.12 18.11 -4.49
C GLN A 44 -1.92 17.92 -5.99
N LEU A 45 -2.70 18.65 -6.80
CA LEU A 45 -2.52 18.70 -8.25
C LEU A 45 -1.33 19.62 -8.56
N LYS A 46 -0.30 19.10 -9.23
CA LYS A 46 0.74 19.92 -9.83
C LYS A 46 0.17 20.65 -11.03
N GLU A 47 0.62 21.89 -11.24
CA GLU A 47 0.14 22.71 -12.35
C GLU A 47 0.22 21.93 -13.67
N PRO A 48 -0.85 21.94 -14.49
CA PRO A 48 -0.84 21.25 -15.76
C PRO A 48 0.25 21.84 -16.66
N SER A 49 1.20 21.02 -17.10
CA SER A 49 2.09 21.42 -18.18
C SER A 49 1.27 21.59 -19.46
N ALA A 50 1.35 22.78 -20.08
CA ALA A 50 0.57 23.18 -21.25
C ALA A 50 0.67 22.25 -22.49
N CYS A 51 1.57 21.26 -22.45
CA CYS A 51 1.93 20.40 -23.58
C CYS A 51 1.55 18.92 -23.41
N THR A 52 0.94 18.51 -22.27
CA THR A 52 0.64 17.10 -21.99
C THR A 52 -0.78 16.91 -21.47
N PRO A 53 -1.56 15.96 -22.01
CA PRO A 53 -2.93 15.65 -21.56
C PRO A 53 -2.95 14.83 -20.25
N SER A 54 -1.95 14.98 -19.39
CA SER A 54 -1.76 14.19 -18.18
C SER A 54 -1.70 15.08 -16.95
N TYR A 55 -2.27 14.59 -15.84
CA TYR A 55 -2.36 15.30 -14.57
C TYR A 55 -1.39 14.69 -13.58
N SER A 56 -0.42 15.48 -13.10
CA SER A 56 0.54 15.04 -12.08
C SER A 56 0.04 15.42 -10.69
N TYR A 57 0.10 14.48 -9.76
CA TYR A 57 -0.34 14.65 -8.37
C TYR A 57 0.80 14.35 -7.42
N GLU A 58 0.96 15.18 -6.40
CA GLU A 58 1.69 14.82 -5.19
C GLU A 58 0.73 14.17 -4.20
N ILE A 59 1.04 12.94 -3.81
CA ILE A 59 0.21 12.14 -2.91
C ILE A 59 1.02 11.85 -1.66
N GLN A 60 0.46 12.22 -0.51
CA GLN A 60 0.96 11.83 0.80
C GLN A 60 0.10 10.72 1.37
N ALA A 61 0.72 9.68 1.90
CA ALA A 61 0.02 8.56 2.52
C ALA A 61 0.75 8.09 3.78
N SER A 62 -0.02 7.55 4.72
CA SER A 62 0.51 7.06 6.01
C SER A 62 1.58 5.99 5.81
N GLY A 63 2.76 6.23 6.37
CA GLY A 63 3.89 5.31 6.34
C GLY A 63 4.64 5.23 5.00
N LEU A 64 4.34 6.12 4.04
CA LEU A 64 5.04 6.22 2.76
C LEU A 64 5.76 7.57 2.65
N LYS A 65 6.82 7.60 1.83
CA LYS A 65 7.40 8.86 1.34
C LYS A 65 6.41 9.55 0.41
N LEU A 66 6.50 10.89 0.34
CA LEU A 66 5.76 11.68 -0.65
C LEU A 66 6.04 11.11 -2.05
N LEU A 67 4.99 10.82 -2.80
CA LEU A 67 5.11 10.26 -4.15
C LEU A 67 4.41 11.12 -5.18
N GLU A 68 4.96 11.14 -6.38
CA GLU A 68 4.37 11.79 -7.53
C GLU A 68 3.70 10.73 -8.42
N VAL A 69 2.46 11.01 -8.84
CA VAL A 69 1.68 10.12 -9.70
C VAL A 69 1.12 10.91 -10.87
N THR A 70 1.45 10.46 -12.08
CA THR A 70 0.89 11.01 -13.32
C THR A 70 -0.27 10.16 -13.79
N LEU A 71 -1.42 10.79 -14.00
CA LEU A 71 -2.66 10.15 -14.41
C LEU A 71 -3.15 10.67 -15.75
N PRO A 72 -3.73 9.82 -16.62
CA PRO A 72 -4.30 10.25 -17.90
C PRO A 72 -5.67 10.94 -17.74
N ARG A 73 -6.27 10.88 -16.55
CA ARG A 73 -7.54 11.52 -16.22
C ARG A 73 -7.43 12.21 -14.88
N GLN A 74 -8.13 13.32 -14.75
CA GLN A 74 -8.17 14.09 -13.51
C GLN A 74 -8.86 13.30 -12.40
N LEU A 75 -8.32 13.36 -11.19
CA LEU A 75 -9.03 12.99 -9.96
C LEU A 75 -10.06 14.09 -9.64
N GLU A 76 -11.32 13.71 -9.45
CA GLU A 76 -12.42 14.64 -9.26
C GLU A 76 -13.25 14.29 -8.02
N GLY A 77 -13.93 15.30 -7.48
CA GLY A 77 -14.92 15.15 -6.41
C GLY A 77 -14.38 14.45 -5.17
N ALA A 78 -15.07 13.39 -4.74
CA ALA A 78 -14.74 12.64 -3.54
C ALA A 78 -13.33 12.02 -3.55
N ALA A 79 -12.74 11.78 -4.73
CA ALA A 79 -11.39 11.22 -4.84
C ALA A 79 -10.30 12.18 -4.33
N MET A 80 -10.58 13.49 -4.33
CA MET A 80 -9.64 14.52 -3.86
C MET A 80 -9.72 14.74 -2.33
N LEU A 81 -10.69 14.12 -1.65
CA LEU A 81 -10.83 14.27 -0.21
C LEU A 81 -9.77 13.46 0.54
N PRO A 82 -9.14 14.03 1.58
CA PRO A 82 -8.28 13.29 2.48
C PRO A 82 -8.93 12.01 2.99
N GLY A 83 -8.23 10.90 2.85
CA GLY A 83 -8.67 9.59 3.32
C GLY A 83 -9.64 8.84 2.41
N ALA A 84 -10.07 9.42 1.27
CA ALA A 84 -10.95 8.74 0.31
C ALA A 84 -10.21 7.68 -0.53
N LEU A 85 -8.90 7.85 -0.69
CA LEU A 85 -8.04 6.95 -1.45
C LEU A 85 -7.18 6.08 -0.52
N GLN A 86 -6.87 4.87 -1.00
CA GLN A 86 -5.95 3.94 -0.39
C GLN A 86 -4.86 3.59 -1.41
N LEU A 87 -3.59 3.75 -1.01
CA LEU A 87 -2.47 3.12 -1.70
C LEU A 87 -2.24 1.77 -1.05
N VAL A 88 -2.28 0.71 -1.84
CA VAL A 88 -2.16 -0.64 -1.30
C VAL A 88 -1.01 -1.40 -1.95
N ARG A 89 -0.27 -2.15 -1.14
CA ARG A 89 0.70 -3.14 -1.59
C ARG A 89 0.02 -4.51 -1.58
N PRO A 90 -0.24 -5.13 -2.74
CA PRO A 90 -0.72 -6.51 -2.79
C PRO A 90 0.23 -7.43 -2.03
N TRP A 91 -0.34 -8.27 -1.19
CA TRP A 91 0.41 -9.29 -0.47
C TRP A 91 0.34 -10.63 -1.19
N HIS A 92 1.43 -11.39 -1.16
CA HIS A 92 1.45 -12.77 -1.64
C HIS A 92 2.20 -13.69 -0.69
N SER A 93 1.68 -14.89 -0.47
CA SER A 93 2.24 -15.88 0.45
C SER A 93 3.66 -16.30 0.10
N LYS A 94 4.07 -16.26 -1.19
CA LYS A 94 5.47 -16.55 -1.56
C LYS A 94 6.49 -15.56 -0.95
N LEU A 95 6.06 -14.41 -0.44
CA LEU A 95 6.94 -13.52 0.37
C LEU A 95 7.30 -14.15 1.73
N LEU A 96 6.47 -15.07 2.22
CA LEU A 96 6.64 -15.83 3.46
C LEU A 96 7.36 -17.15 3.28
N ASP A 97 7.61 -17.63 2.05
CA ASP A 97 8.42 -18.84 1.83
C ASP A 97 9.81 -18.69 2.47
N SER A 98 10.25 -17.44 2.66
CA SER A 98 11.43 -17.09 3.42
C SER A 98 11.19 -17.08 4.95
N TYR A 99 10.01 -16.67 5.43
CA TYR A 99 9.65 -16.49 6.85
C TYR A 99 9.43 -17.83 7.57
N THR A 100 8.85 -18.84 6.90
CA THR A 100 8.51 -20.13 7.53
C THR A 100 9.72 -21.01 7.82
N ARG A 101 10.91 -20.65 7.33
CA ARG A 101 12.11 -21.49 7.43
C ARG A 101 12.94 -21.25 8.71
N ASP A 102 12.78 -20.11 9.40
CA ASP A 102 13.59 -19.84 10.59
C ASP A 102 12.95 -18.81 11.54
N TYR A 103 12.77 -19.19 12.80
CA TYR A 103 12.18 -18.34 13.85
C TYR A 103 13.17 -17.30 14.39
N ALA A 104 14.47 -17.41 14.08
CA ALA A 104 15.54 -16.53 14.57
C ALA A 104 15.92 -15.41 13.60
N ARG A 105 14.94 -14.85 12.88
CA ARG A 105 15.19 -13.83 11.86
C ARG A 105 15.49 -12.46 12.48
N THR A 106 16.55 -11.80 12.00
CA THR A 106 16.90 -10.42 12.43
C THR A 106 15.94 -9.38 11.86
N GLU A 107 15.96 -8.17 12.42
CA GLU A 107 15.14 -7.05 11.92
C GLU A 107 15.45 -6.74 10.45
N GLU A 108 16.72 -6.74 10.05
CA GLU A 108 17.16 -6.43 8.69
C GLU A 108 16.59 -7.44 7.68
N GLN A 109 16.55 -8.72 8.06
CA GLN A 109 15.99 -9.78 7.23
C GLN A 109 14.46 -9.67 7.11
N LEU A 110 13.76 -9.22 8.15
CA LEU A 110 12.32 -8.94 8.10
C LEU A 110 12.01 -7.67 7.30
N LEU A 111 12.91 -6.69 7.29
CA LEU A 111 12.74 -5.44 6.55
C LEU A 111 13.11 -5.56 5.07
N HIS A 112 13.94 -6.53 4.69
CA HIS A 112 14.52 -6.62 3.34
C HIS A 112 13.50 -6.49 2.20
N THR A 113 12.34 -7.15 2.34
CA THR A 113 11.28 -7.11 1.33
C THR A 113 10.30 -5.96 1.54
N PRO A 114 9.72 -5.76 2.74
CA PRO A 114 8.74 -4.70 2.93
C PRO A 114 9.36 -3.30 2.83
N GLY A 115 10.65 -3.14 3.11
CA GLY A 115 11.37 -1.86 2.99
C GLY A 115 11.75 -1.43 1.57
N ARG A 116 11.60 -2.31 0.57
CA ARG A 116 11.83 -1.96 -0.82
C ARG A 116 10.66 -1.18 -1.41
N PRO A 117 10.92 -0.27 -2.37
CA PRO A 117 9.86 0.30 -3.20
C PRO A 117 9.01 -0.78 -3.85
N PHE A 118 7.72 -0.50 -4.01
CA PHE A 118 6.76 -1.48 -4.53
C PHE A 118 5.78 -0.83 -5.50
N ARG A 119 5.18 -1.66 -6.35
CA ARG A 119 4.10 -1.26 -7.24
C ARG A 119 2.80 -1.19 -6.43
N ALA A 120 2.32 0.02 -6.21
CA ALA A 120 1.10 0.25 -5.47
C ALA A 120 -0.13 0.20 -6.40
N LEU A 121 -1.26 -0.23 -5.84
CA LEU A 121 -2.56 0.00 -6.46
C LEU A 121 -3.20 1.21 -5.76
N LEU A 122 -3.78 2.10 -6.54
CA LEU A 122 -4.59 3.20 -6.03
C LEU A 122 -6.06 2.80 -6.07
N LEU A 123 -6.67 2.72 -4.89
CA LEU A 123 -8.06 2.32 -4.71
C LEU A 123 -8.90 3.49 -4.21
N ILE A 124 -10.12 3.59 -4.72
CA ILE A 124 -11.16 4.44 -4.14
C ILE A 124 -12.20 3.55 -3.45
N GLU A 125 -12.62 3.97 -2.26
CA GLU A 125 -13.71 3.30 -1.54
C GLU A 125 -15.06 3.63 -2.18
N LEU A 126 -15.87 2.59 -2.39
CA LEU A 126 -17.23 2.65 -2.87
C LEU A 126 -18.20 2.35 -1.71
N PRO A 127 -19.50 2.64 -1.87
CA PRO A 127 -20.50 2.17 -0.93
C PRO A 127 -20.39 0.66 -0.69
N ARG A 128 -20.73 0.21 0.53
CA ARG A 128 -20.68 -1.21 0.94
C ARG A 128 -19.27 -1.78 1.12
N ASN A 129 -18.27 -0.94 1.39
CA ASN A 129 -16.88 -1.35 1.65
C ASN A 129 -16.27 -2.15 0.47
N GLU A 130 -16.68 -1.76 -0.74
CA GLU A 130 -16.10 -2.23 -2.00
C GLU A 130 -15.06 -1.23 -2.47
N PHE A 131 -14.10 -1.68 -3.28
CA PHE A 131 -13.01 -0.84 -3.73
C PHE A 131 -12.87 -0.93 -5.23
N ARG A 132 -12.73 0.22 -5.88
CA ARG A 132 -12.42 0.25 -7.31
C ARG A 132 -10.99 0.67 -7.50
N ARG A 133 -10.26 -0.07 -8.31
CA ARG A 133 -8.95 0.38 -8.77
C ARG A 133 -9.14 1.56 -9.72
N ILE A 134 -8.54 2.69 -9.36
CA ILE A 134 -8.39 3.83 -10.25
C ILE A 134 -6.97 3.86 -10.78
N ALA A 135 -6.73 4.64 -11.83
CA ALA A 135 -5.41 4.74 -12.45
C ALA A 135 -4.85 3.39 -12.91
N SER A 136 -5.70 2.49 -13.43
CA SER A 136 -5.31 1.10 -13.73
C SER A 136 -4.15 0.96 -14.72
N ALA A 137 -3.97 1.94 -15.61
CA ALA A 137 -2.87 2.00 -16.57
C ALA A 137 -1.61 2.70 -16.01
N ALA A 138 -1.70 3.39 -14.87
CA ALA A 138 -0.57 4.10 -14.29
C ALA A 138 0.33 3.15 -13.50
N LEU A 139 1.65 3.33 -13.67
CA LEU A 139 2.65 2.68 -12.83
C LEU A 139 2.90 3.55 -11.60
N ILE A 140 2.34 3.15 -10.45
CA ILE A 140 2.51 3.86 -9.18
C ILE A 140 3.58 3.14 -8.37
N THR A 141 4.72 3.80 -8.14
CA THR A 141 5.78 3.28 -7.29
C THR A 141 5.74 4.00 -5.94
N ALA A 142 5.50 3.25 -4.87
CA ALA A 142 5.50 3.76 -3.51
C ALA A 142 6.74 3.27 -2.76
N GLN A 143 7.24 4.09 -1.83
CA GLN A 143 8.36 3.75 -0.98
C GLN A 143 7.97 3.94 0.48
N PRO A 144 8.20 2.92 1.35
CA PRO A 144 8.02 3.09 2.79
C PRO A 144 8.90 4.20 3.37
N LEU A 145 8.40 4.88 4.40
CA LEU A 145 9.13 5.95 5.07
C LEU A 145 10.35 5.44 5.85
N GLY A 146 10.21 4.29 6.52
CA GLY A 146 11.25 3.66 7.33
C GLY A 146 10.79 2.37 8.02
N SER A 147 11.66 1.75 8.82
CA SER A 147 11.38 0.49 9.52
C SER A 147 10.16 0.56 10.45
N THR A 148 10.00 1.66 11.19
CA THR A 148 8.85 1.91 12.07
C THR A 148 7.54 1.94 11.31
N SER A 149 7.48 2.69 10.19
CA SER A 149 6.28 2.75 9.34
C SER A 149 5.88 1.39 8.74
N ILE A 150 6.86 0.53 8.49
CA ILE A 150 6.62 -0.84 8.03
C ILE A 150 6.06 -1.67 9.18
N ALA A 151 6.65 -1.58 10.37
CA ALA A 151 6.22 -2.33 11.53
C ALA A 151 4.77 -2.00 11.96
N GLU A 152 4.36 -0.75 11.79
CA GLU A 152 3.01 -0.23 12.07
C GLU A 152 2.02 -0.40 10.91
N SER A 153 2.46 -1.03 9.83
CA SER A 153 1.64 -1.19 8.63
C SER A 153 0.37 -2.00 8.89
N ASN A 154 -0.74 -1.54 8.32
CA ASN A 154 -2.04 -2.18 8.50
C ASN A 154 -2.30 -3.21 7.40
N VAL A 155 -2.64 -4.44 7.77
CA VAL A 155 -3.02 -5.51 6.83
C VAL A 155 -4.53 -5.54 6.70
N ARG A 156 -5.04 -5.37 5.48
CA ARG A 156 -6.49 -5.38 5.18
C ARG A 156 -6.77 -6.23 3.96
N ILE A 157 -7.98 -6.78 3.90
CA ILE A 157 -8.51 -7.41 2.70
C ILE A 157 -9.39 -6.38 2.00
N PHE A 158 -9.14 -6.16 0.72
CA PHE A 158 -9.92 -5.27 -0.12
C PHE A 158 -10.74 -6.11 -1.10
N ASP A 159 -12.05 -5.91 -1.12
CA ASP A 159 -12.93 -6.48 -2.15
C ASP A 159 -12.92 -5.54 -3.36
N ILE A 160 -12.08 -5.86 -4.33
CA ILE A 160 -11.85 -5.03 -5.52
C ILE A 160 -12.82 -5.42 -6.63
N VAL A 161 -13.56 -4.44 -7.16
CA VAL A 161 -14.51 -4.57 -8.28
C VAL A 161 -13.97 -3.96 -9.56
#